data_AF-A0AAU5PIU7-F1
#
_entry.id   AF-A0AAU5PIU7-F1
#
_cell.length_a   1.000
_cell.length_b   1.000
_cell.length_c   1.000
_cell.angle_alpha   90.00
_cell.angle_beta   90.00
_cell.angle_gamma   90.00
#
_symmetry.space_group_name_H-M   'P 1'
#
loop_
_entity.id
_entity.type
_entity.pdbx_description
1 polymer ?
#
loop_
_entity_poly.entity_id
_entity_poly.type
_entity_poly.pdbx_seq_one_letter_code
_entity_poly.pdbx_strand_id
1 'polypeptide(L)' 'MRFHPFPDDLVTAQRSWTATYEELAHPATTCTTLLRRRLLHLSAQLHFHPYWAHPHPAAGRQELRELVRAQRREGRAA' A
#
# COMPACT_ATOMS: atom_id res chain seq x y z
N MET A 1 7.63 16.02 -8.53
CA MET A 1 7.68 15.31 -7.23
C MET A 1 6.46 15.71 -6.42
N ARG A 2 5.60 14.77 -6.02
CA ARG A 2 4.53 15.08 -5.07
C ARG A 2 5.12 15.00 -3.67
N PHE A 3 5.00 16.06 -2.89
CA PHE A 3 5.37 16.05 -1.48
C PHE A 3 4.23 15.40 -0.70
N HIS A 4 4.53 14.31 0.00
CA HIS A 4 3.64 13.71 0.99
C HIS A 4 4.40 13.46 2.29
N PRO A 5 3.71 13.48 3.44
CA PRO A 5 4.35 13.32 4.75
C PRO A 5 4.80 11.88 5.04
N PHE A 6 4.48 10.94 4.16
CA PHE A 6 4.82 9.53 4.32
C PHE A 6 6.18 9.19 3.72
N PRO A 7 6.93 8.25 4.33
CA PRO A 7 8.06 7.59 3.70
C PRO A 7 7.68 6.90 2.37
N ASP A 8 8.56 6.95 1.37
CA ASP A 8 8.30 6.39 0.04
C ASP A 8 8.12 4.87 0.06
N ASP A 9 8.83 4.17 0.93
CA ASP A 9 8.72 2.73 1.14
C ASP A 9 7.34 2.35 1.71
N LEU A 10 6.81 3.13 2.66
CA LEU A 10 5.46 2.94 3.20
C LEU A 10 4.38 3.15 2.13
N VAL A 11 4.53 4.17 1.29
CA VAL A 11 3.62 4.42 0.15
C VAL A 11 3.70 3.29 -0.87
N THR A 12 4.91 2.81 -1.17
CA THR A 12 5.16 1.70 -2.09
C THR A 12 4.58 0.38 -1.58
N ALA A 13 4.73 0.10 -0.27
CA ALA A 13 4.16 -1.06 0.39
C ALA A 13 2.63 -1.02 0.33
N GLN A 14 2.01 0.14 0.61
CA GLN A 14 0.54 0.28 0.55
C GLN A 14 0.01 0.09 -0.87
N ARG A 15 0.69 0.66 -1.87
CA ARG A 15 0.35 0.48 -3.29
C ARG A 15 0.45 -0.99 -3.71
N SER A 16 1.54 -1.65 -3.33
CA SER A 16 1.76 -3.08 -3.62
C SER A 16 0.74 -3.97 -2.93
N TRP A 17 0.33 -3.62 -1.71
CA TRP A 17 -0.69 -4.33 -0.95
C TRP A 17 -2.04 -4.25 -1.65
N THR A 18 -2.45 -3.04 -2.08
CA THR A 18 -3.70 -2.87 -2.82
C THR A 18 -3.69 -3.62 -4.16
N ALA A 19 -2.59 -3.56 -4.91
CA ALA A 19 -2.46 -4.31 -6.17
C ALA A 19 -2.53 -5.83 -5.96
N THR A 20 -1.83 -6.35 -4.94
CA THR A 20 -1.85 -7.78 -4.60
C THR A 20 -3.25 -8.22 -4.17
N TYR A 21 -3.97 -7.37 -3.44
CA TYR A 21 -5.35 -7.66 -3.02
C TYR A 21 -6.31 -7.69 -4.22
N GLU A 22 -6.19 -6.74 -5.14
CA GLU A 22 -6.98 -6.72 -6.39
C GLU A 22 -6.73 -7.96 -7.25
N GLU A 23 -5.46 -8.37 -7.38
CA GLU A 23 -5.09 -9.58 -8.10
C GLU A 23 -5.67 -10.83 -7.41
N LEU A 24 -5.64 -10.91 -6.08
CA LEU A 24 -6.30 -11.99 -5.33
C LEU A 24 -7.82 -12.01 -5.47
N ALA A 25 -8.45 -10.84 -5.63
CA ALA A 25 -9.88 -10.71 -5.83
C ALA A 25 -10.32 -11.04 -7.27
N HIS A 26 -9.37 -11.16 -8.21
CA HIS A 26 -9.68 -11.45 -9.59
C HIS A 26 -10.03 -12.94 -9.79
N PRO A 27 -11.16 -13.27 -10.45
CA PRO A 27 -11.62 -14.67 -10.56
C PRO A 27 -10.68 -15.61 -11.33
N ALA A 28 -9.87 -15.08 -12.25
CA ALA A 28 -8.97 -15.87 -13.10
C ALA A 28 -7.58 -16.13 -12.47
N THR A 29 -7.37 -15.75 -11.21
CA THR A 29 -6.03 -15.76 -10.60
C THR A 29 -5.53 -17.16 -10.32
N THR A 30 -4.46 -17.56 -11.01
CA THR A 30 -3.84 -18.90 -10.89
C THR A 30 -2.76 -18.96 -9.80
N CYS A 31 -2.12 -17.84 -9.47
CA CYS A 31 -0.97 -17.78 -8.54
C CYS A 31 -1.35 -17.44 -7.08
N THR A 32 -2.49 -17.96 -6.59
CA THR A 32 -3.08 -17.56 -5.30
C THR A 32 -2.15 -17.76 -4.09
N THR A 33 -1.36 -18.84 -4.03
CA THR A 33 -0.42 -19.10 -2.91
C THR A 33 0.76 -18.12 -2.88
N LEU A 34 1.27 -17.71 -4.04
CA LEU A 34 2.32 -16.69 -4.11
C LEU A 34 1.79 -15.33 -3.68
N LEU A 35 0.60 -14.96 -4.16
CA LEU A 35 -0.04 -13.71 -3.83
C LEU A 35 -0.43 -13.63 -2.35
N ARG A 36 -0.94 -14.73 -1.76
CA ARG A 36 -1.21 -14.78 -0.32
C ARG A 36 0.07 -14.60 0.51
N ARG A 37 1.17 -15.24 0.14
CA ARG A 37 2.48 -15.04 0.81
C ARG A 37 2.95 -13.59 0.69
N ARG A 38 2.84 -13.01 -0.51
CA ARG A 38 3.16 -11.60 -0.75
C ARG A 38 2.29 -10.67 0.11
N LEU A 39 0.99 -10.96 0.21
CA LEU A 39 0.07 -10.17 1.02
C LEU A 39 0.45 -10.21 2.51
N LEU A 40 0.82 -11.37 3.05
CA LEU A 40 1.27 -11.48 4.44
C LEU A 40 2.54 -10.65 4.70
N HIS A 41 3.51 -10.72 3.80
CA HIS A 41 4.75 -9.94 3.92
C HIS A 41 4.47 -8.42 3.85
N LEU A 42 3.62 -7.98 2.92
CA LEU A 42 3.23 -6.58 2.81
C LEU A 42 2.41 -6.11 4.02
N SER A 43 1.52 -6.94 4.55
CA SER A 43 0.80 -6.66 5.80
C SER A 43 1.78 -6.48 6.96
N ALA A 44 2.81 -7.32 7.08
CA ALA A 44 3.84 -7.14 8.11
C ALA A 44 4.58 -5.80 7.94
N GLN A 45 5.04 -5.48 6.71
CA GLN A 45 5.71 -4.20 6.44
C GLN A 45 4.83 -2.99 6.78
N LEU A 46 3.55 -3.03 6.42
CA LEU A 46 2.62 -1.94 6.70
C LEU A 46 2.30 -1.80 8.19
N HIS A 47 2.04 -2.91 8.88
CA HIS A 47 1.59 -2.86 10.26
C HIS A 47 2.72 -2.56 11.25
N PHE A 48 3.93 -3.03 10.98
CA PHE A 48 5.12 -2.87 11.83
C PHE A 48 6.08 -1.79 11.32
N HIS A 49 5.61 -0.90 10.43
CA HIS A 49 6.46 0.15 9.88
C HIS A 49 6.96 1.11 10.98
N PRO A 50 8.26 1.47 11.00
CA PRO A 50 8.83 2.40 12.00
C PRO A 50 8.14 3.77 12.05
N TYR A 51 7.54 4.21 10.94
CA TYR A 51 6.74 5.42 10.86
C TYR A 51 5.59 5.43 11.89
N TRP A 52 4.95 4.28 12.15
CA TRP A 52 3.87 4.19 13.12
C TRP A 52 4.35 4.16 14.57
N ALA A 53 5.63 3.86 14.80
CA ALA A 53 6.23 3.90 16.13
C ALA A 53 6.59 5.33 16.57
N HIS A 54 6.47 6.32 15.68
CA HIS A 54 6.67 7.72 16.04
C HIS A 54 5.53 8.21 16.95
N PRO A 55 5.81 8.98 18.02
CA PRO A 55 4.79 9.46 18.95
C PRO A 55 3.72 10.36 18.30
N HIS A 56 4.11 11.09 17.25
CA HIS A 56 3.25 12.00 16.51
C HIS A 56 3.46 11.80 15.00
N PRO A 57 2.88 10.75 14.40
CA PRO A 57 2.96 10.56 12.96
C PRO A 57 2.25 11.73 12.26
N ALA A 58 2.87 12.28 11.22
CA ALA A 58 2.37 13.46 10.51
C ALA A 58 1.02 13.25 9.81
N ALA A 59 0.66 11.99 9.54
CA ALA A 59 -0.60 11.57 8.95
C ALA A 59 -0.86 10.09 9.28
N GLY A 60 -2.13 9.71 9.35
CA GLY A 60 -2.57 8.36 9.71
C GLY A 60 -2.63 7.36 8.56
N ARG A 61 -3.10 6.13 8.88
CA ARG A 61 -3.28 5.04 7.91
C ARG A 61 -4.36 5.33 6.88
N GLN A 62 -5.36 6.15 7.23
CA GLN A 62 -6.44 6.49 6.30
C GLN A 62 -5.93 7.40 5.19
N GLU A 63 -5.17 8.42 5.56
CA GLU A 63 -4.54 9.40 4.68
C GLU A 63 -3.53 8.72 3.74
N LEU A 64 -2.81 7.70 4.23
CA LEU A 64 -1.96 6.84 3.39
C LEU A 64 -2.77 6.14 2.29
N ARG A 65 -3.93 5.56 2.64
CA ARG A 65 -4.81 4.90 1.65
C ARG A 65 -5.40 5.90 0.66
N GLU A 66 -5.78 7.08 1.12
CA GLU A 66 -6.30 8.15 0.27
C GLU A 66 -5.25 8.68 -0.71
N LEU A 67 -4.01 8.89 -0.25
CA LEU A 67 -2.87 9.27 -1.09
C LEU A 67 -2.65 8.25 -2.21
N VAL A 68 -2.56 6.96 -1.88
CA VAL A 68 -2.35 5.89 -2.87
C VAL A 68 -3.52 5.82 -3.87
N ARG A 69 -4.76 6.00 -3.40
CA ARG A 69 -5.95 6.07 -4.27
C ARG A 69 -5.89 7.27 -5.21
N ALA A 70 -5.48 8.44 -4.73
CA ALA A 70 -5.33 9.65 -5.54
C ALA A 70 -4.25 9.45 -6.62
N GLN A 71 -3.07 8.94 -6.23
CA GLN A 71 -1.97 8.65 -7.17
C GLN A 71 -2.39 7.65 -8.26
N ARG A 72 -3.18 6.63 -7.91
CA ARG A 72 -3.71 5.66 -8.89
C ARG A 72 -4.73 6.27 -9.85
N ARG A 73 -5.55 7.22 -9.40
CA ARG A 73 -6.49 7.92 -10.30
C ARG A 73 -5.74 8.77 -11.32
N GLU A 74 -4.71 9.48 -10.88
CA GLU A 74 -3.88 10.32 -11.74
C GLU A 74 -3.08 9.51 -12.75
N GLY A 75 -2.48 8.40 -12.32
CA GLY A 75 -1.75 7.49 -13.22
C GLY A 75 -2.64 6.75 -14.23
N ARG A 76 -3.98 6.82 -14.10
CA ARG A 76 -4.92 6.34 -15.13
C ARG A 76 -5.42 7.43 -16.07
N ALA A 77 -5.22 8.70 -15.70
CA ALA A 77 -5.63 9.85 -16.48
C ALA A 77 -4.49 10.42 -17.36
N ALA A 78 -3.28 9.90 -17.19
CA ALA A 78 -2.10 10.16 -18.01
C ALA A 78 -1.87 8.99 -18.97
#